data_AF-A0A927SKT8-F1
#
_entry.id   AF-A0A927SKT8-F1
#
_cell.length_a   1.000
_cell.length_b   1.000
_cell.length_c   1.000
_cell.angle_alpha   90.00
_cell.angle_beta   90.00
_cell.angle_gamma   90.00
#
_symmetry.space_group_name_H-M   'P 1'
#
loop_
_entity.id
_entity.type
_entity.pdbx_description
1 polymer ?
#
loop_
_entity_poly.entity_id
_entity_poly.type
_entity_poly.pdbx_seq_one_letter_code
_entity_poly.pdbx_strand_id
1 'polypeptide(L)'
;MQEKLPLWRRIVKAALLMLLTLVLLAAFYIAVVMGNPQEEESSAITARMDQPLLEAMSSPILIREQGQLGTLLSAFPAPVMAAMNSAALTFQQGLCEDVPFEGGLGRRVTLTYHTAEGAAVTVVSLYPARTPMAKADYTFSATTGLPLAGLRSVRMENASTIRMHAQGPDALYVVTLPHLSASALRTLTSTLQLYQGD
;
A
#
# COMPACT_ATOMS: atom_id res chain seq x y z
N MET A 1 -51.73 -38.56 -32.72
CA MET A 1 -51.79 -37.76 -33.97
C MET A 1 -51.00 -36.48 -33.71
N GLN A 2 -49.72 -36.40 -34.13
CA GLN A 2 -48.88 -35.22 -33.87
C GLN A 2 -49.02 -34.22 -35.03
N GLU A 3 -49.65 -33.08 -34.77
CA GLU A 3 -49.73 -31.99 -35.75
C GLU A 3 -48.33 -31.41 -36.00
N LYS A 4 -47.83 -31.59 -37.23
CA LYS A 4 -46.60 -30.95 -37.69
C LYS A 4 -46.83 -29.44 -37.78
N LEU A 5 -46.38 -28.71 -36.77
CA LEU A 5 -46.36 -27.24 -36.77
C LEU A 5 -45.71 -26.72 -38.09
N PRO A 6 -46.36 -25.78 -38.79
CA PRO A 6 -45.92 -25.33 -40.11
C PRO A 6 -44.50 -24.73 -40.03
N LEU A 7 -43.66 -25.08 -41.00
CA LEU A 7 -42.23 -24.72 -41.07
C LEU A 7 -41.98 -23.21 -40.85
N TRP A 8 -42.88 -22.36 -41.34
CA TRP A 8 -42.83 -20.91 -41.12
C TRP A 8 -42.85 -20.51 -39.65
N ARG A 9 -43.69 -21.16 -38.82
CA ARG A 9 -43.74 -20.88 -37.37
C ARG A 9 -42.46 -21.31 -36.66
N ARG A 10 -41.75 -22.32 -37.16
CA ARG A 10 -40.44 -22.74 -36.61
C ARG A 10 -39.35 -21.74 -36.97
N ILE A 11 -39.34 -21.23 -38.20
CA ILE A 11 -38.39 -20.22 -38.65
C ILE A 11 -38.60 -18.91 -37.89
N VAL A 12 -39.84 -18.45 -37.75
CA VAL A 12 -40.17 -17.23 -36.98
C VAL A 12 -39.79 -17.39 -35.50
N LYS A 13 -40.05 -18.55 -34.89
CA LYS A 13 -39.63 -18.81 -33.50
C LYS A 13 -38.11 -18.83 -33.35
N ALA A 14 -37.39 -19.43 -34.29
CA ALA A 14 -35.92 -19.46 -34.28
C ALA A 14 -35.33 -18.05 -34.45
N ALA A 15 -35.89 -17.24 -35.35
CA ALA A 15 -35.50 -15.85 -35.53
C ALA A 15 -35.78 -15.01 -34.28
N LEU A 16 -36.94 -15.20 -33.64
CA LEU A 16 -37.30 -14.52 -32.40
C LEU A 16 -36.38 -14.92 -31.24
N LEU A 17 -36.03 -16.21 -31.12
CA LEU A 17 -35.06 -16.70 -30.14
C LEU A 17 -33.67 -16.11 -30.37
N MET A 18 -33.22 -16.04 -31.62
CA MET A 18 -31.93 -15.44 -31.95
C MET A 18 -31.92 -13.94 -31.58
N LEU A 19 -32.99 -13.20 -31.92
CA LEU A 19 -33.14 -11.80 -31.56
C LEU A 19 -33.15 -11.61 -30.04
N LEU A 20 -33.90 -12.42 -29.31
CA LEU A 20 -33.94 -12.40 -27.83
C LEU A 20 -32.55 -12.66 -27.23
N THR A 21 -31.82 -13.62 -27.79
CA THR A 21 -30.45 -13.95 -27.34
C THR A 21 -29.51 -12.78 -27.58
N LEU A 22 -29.61 -12.12 -28.73
CA LEU A 22 -28.82 -10.93 -29.04
C LEU A 22 -29.12 -9.77 -28.09
N VAL A 23 -30.40 -9.54 -27.78
CA VAL A 23 -30.84 -8.52 -26.82
C VAL A 23 -30.34 -8.83 -25.41
N LEU A 24 -30.42 -10.08 -24.96
CA LEU A 24 -29.90 -10.50 -23.67
C LEU A 24 -28.37 -10.36 -23.58
N LEU A 25 -27.65 -10.69 -24.65
CA LEU A 25 -26.20 -10.51 -24.72
C LEU A 25 -25.82 -9.03 -24.67
N ALA A 26 -26.56 -8.16 -25.38
CA ALA A 26 -26.36 -6.72 -25.35
C ALA A 26 -26.67 -6.14 -23.96
N ALA A 27 -27.76 -6.56 -23.33
CA ALA A 27 -28.12 -6.15 -21.98
C ALA A 27 -27.08 -6.62 -20.94
N PHE A 28 -26.59 -7.86 -21.07
CA PHE A 28 -25.51 -8.38 -20.24
C PHE A 28 -24.22 -7.60 -20.46
N TYR A 29 -23.85 -7.30 -21.71
CA TYR A 29 -22.68 -6.47 -22.03
C TYR A 29 -22.79 -5.08 -21.41
N ILE A 30 -23.94 -4.41 -21.53
CA ILE A 30 -24.19 -3.11 -20.90
C ILE A 30 -24.13 -3.22 -19.37
N ALA A 31 -24.69 -4.26 -18.78
CA ALA A 31 -24.63 -4.49 -17.33
C ALA A 31 -23.20 -4.76 -16.84
N VAL A 32 -22.36 -5.43 -17.61
CA VAL A 32 -20.95 -5.64 -17.30
C VAL A 32 -20.17 -4.33 -17.43
N VAL A 33 -20.43 -3.53 -18.47
CA VAL A 33 -19.75 -2.25 -18.71
C VAL A 33 -20.18 -1.18 -17.70
N MET A 34 -21.46 -1.08 -17.36
CA MET A 34 -21.98 -0.15 -16.34
C MET A 34 -21.80 -0.67 -14.90
N GLY A 35 -21.77 -1.99 -14.71
CA GLY A 35 -21.61 -2.65 -13.42
C GLY A 35 -20.15 -2.78 -13.00
N ASN A 36 -19.21 -2.56 -13.92
CA ASN A 36 -17.89 -2.11 -13.50
C ASN A 36 -18.11 -0.78 -12.79
N PRO A 37 -17.79 -0.64 -11.49
CA PRO A 37 -17.61 0.69 -10.95
C PRO A 37 -16.69 1.38 -11.95
N GLN A 38 -17.10 2.54 -12.47
CA GLN A 38 -16.12 3.46 -13.01
C GLN A 38 -15.03 3.45 -11.96
N GLU A 39 -13.81 3.04 -12.32
CA GLU A 39 -12.66 3.29 -11.49
C GLU A 39 -12.66 4.81 -11.39
N GLU A 40 -13.40 5.34 -10.40
CA GLU A 40 -13.38 6.74 -10.01
C GLU A 40 -11.91 7.04 -10.01
N GLU A 41 -11.48 7.88 -10.95
CA GLU A 41 -10.09 8.15 -11.28
C GLU A 41 -9.30 7.96 -10.02
N SER A 42 -8.70 6.77 -9.88
CA SER A 42 -8.18 6.41 -8.59
C SER A 42 -7.15 7.48 -8.39
N SER A 43 -7.33 8.30 -7.36
CA SER A 43 -6.28 9.13 -6.80
C SER A 43 -5.26 8.17 -6.16
N ALA A 44 -4.86 7.15 -6.92
CA ALA A 44 -3.76 6.27 -6.70
C ALA A 44 -2.56 7.18 -6.80
N ILE A 45 -2.04 7.50 -5.63
CA ILE A 45 -0.76 8.16 -5.47
C ILE A 45 0.24 7.32 -6.26
N THR A 46 0.59 7.80 -7.44
CA THR A 46 1.49 7.11 -8.36
C THR A 46 2.90 7.51 -7.98
N ALA A 47 3.75 6.53 -7.73
CA ALA A 47 5.16 6.79 -7.48
C ALA A 47 5.79 7.55 -8.64
N ARG A 48 6.64 8.52 -8.31
CA ARG A 48 7.41 9.25 -9.30
C ARG A 48 8.50 8.35 -9.88
N MET A 49 8.47 8.18 -11.19
CA MET A 49 9.43 7.33 -11.90
C MET A 49 10.74 8.07 -12.22
N ASP A 50 10.73 9.41 -12.15
CA ASP A 50 11.86 10.29 -12.46
C ASP A 50 12.77 10.59 -11.26
N GLN A 51 12.54 9.96 -10.10
CA GLN A 51 13.35 10.19 -8.91
C GLN A 51 14.81 9.78 -9.13
N PRO A 52 15.78 10.68 -8.89
CA PRO A 52 17.19 10.42 -9.14
C PRO A 52 17.76 9.38 -8.17
N LEU A 53 18.75 8.64 -8.64
CA LEU A 53 19.59 7.79 -7.80
C LEU A 53 20.53 8.67 -6.96
N LEU A 54 20.86 8.20 -5.76
CA LEU A 54 21.68 8.95 -4.82
C LEU A 54 23.15 8.60 -4.94
N GLU A 55 23.98 9.56 -4.56
CA GLU A 55 25.38 9.31 -4.24
C GLU A 55 25.52 8.69 -2.85
N ALA A 56 26.63 7.97 -2.65
CA ALA A 56 26.93 7.32 -1.38
C ALA A 56 27.06 8.35 -0.26
N MET A 57 26.35 8.13 0.85
CA MET A 57 26.59 8.84 2.08
C MET A 57 27.98 8.54 2.62
N SER A 58 28.59 9.51 3.32
CA SER A 58 29.89 9.30 3.95
C SER A 58 29.84 8.22 5.03
N SER A 59 28.73 8.14 5.78
CA SER A 59 28.49 7.09 6.78
C SER A 59 27.01 7.01 7.16
N PRO A 60 26.51 5.84 7.59
CA PRO A 60 25.16 5.70 8.16
C PRO A 60 24.94 6.62 9.35
N ILE A 61 23.74 7.21 9.44
CA ILE A 61 23.36 8.10 10.54
C ILE A 61 22.50 7.33 11.53
N LEU A 62 22.98 7.20 12.77
CA LEU A 62 22.24 6.57 13.87
C LEU A 62 21.84 7.64 14.88
N ILE A 63 20.57 7.67 15.24
CA ILE A 63 20.03 8.47 16.35
C ILE A 63 19.48 7.55 17.42
N ARG A 64 19.59 7.98 18.68
CA ARG A 64 19.03 7.25 19.85
C ARG A 64 17.94 8.04 20.56
N GLU A 65 17.81 9.31 20.24
CA GLU A 65 16.79 10.17 20.81
C GLU A 65 15.87 10.71 19.72
N GLN A 66 14.59 10.76 20.03
CA GLN A 66 13.57 11.19 19.10
C GLN A 66 13.74 12.67 18.68
N GLY A 67 14.29 13.51 19.57
CA GLY A 67 14.63 14.91 19.26
C GLY A 67 15.70 15.08 18.18
N GLN A 68 16.45 14.02 17.84
CA GLN A 68 17.48 14.05 16.80
C GLN A 68 16.93 13.73 15.40
N LEU A 69 15.60 13.52 15.25
CA LEU A 69 14.97 13.12 13.99
C LEU A 69 15.35 14.06 12.83
N GLY A 70 15.50 15.36 13.09
CA GLY A 70 15.93 16.34 12.08
C GLY A 70 17.20 15.94 11.32
N THR A 71 18.15 15.27 11.99
CA THR A 71 19.38 14.76 11.34
C THR A 71 19.09 13.72 10.26
N LEU A 72 18.11 12.85 10.50
CA LEU A 72 17.68 11.86 9.50
C LEU A 72 16.90 12.53 8.37
N LEU A 73 16.05 13.51 8.71
CA LEU A 73 15.24 14.25 7.74
C LEU A 73 16.11 15.02 6.75
N SER A 74 17.18 15.69 7.20
CA SER A 74 18.10 16.40 6.32
C SER A 74 18.88 15.48 5.39
N ALA A 75 19.08 14.21 5.77
CA ALA A 75 19.77 13.22 4.95
C ALA A 75 18.83 12.42 4.03
N PHE A 76 17.53 12.42 4.29
CA PHE A 76 16.55 11.65 3.52
C PHE A 76 15.82 12.55 2.52
N PRO A 77 15.84 12.25 1.22
CA PRO A 77 15.38 13.17 0.17
C PRO A 77 13.85 13.28 0.00
N ALA A 78 13.08 12.66 0.89
CA ALA A 78 11.62 12.60 0.85
C ALA A 78 11.07 12.73 2.27
N PRO A 79 9.73 12.83 2.46
CA PRO A 79 9.18 12.75 3.80
C PRO A 79 9.47 11.39 4.46
N VAL A 80 9.77 11.40 5.75
CA VAL A 80 9.95 10.21 6.60
C VAL A 80 8.67 9.99 7.41
N MET A 81 8.17 8.77 7.42
CA MET A 81 7.06 8.38 8.29
C MET A 81 7.57 8.13 9.71
N ALA A 82 6.97 8.81 10.69
CA ALA A 82 7.32 8.66 12.11
C ALA A 82 6.10 8.79 13.02
N ALA A 83 6.26 8.41 14.30
CA ALA A 83 5.23 8.51 15.34
C ALA A 83 5.71 9.47 16.45
N MET A 84 5.78 10.78 16.18
CA MET A 84 6.38 11.74 17.12
C MET A 84 5.53 12.05 18.35
N ASN A 85 4.21 12.00 18.22
CA ASN A 85 3.27 12.38 19.28
C ASN A 85 2.48 11.17 19.79
N SER A 86 3.11 9.99 19.81
CA SER A 86 2.43 8.75 20.17
C SER A 86 2.62 8.42 21.65
N ALA A 87 1.52 8.36 22.40
CA ALA A 87 1.53 7.80 23.75
C ALA A 87 1.63 6.25 23.73
N ALA A 88 1.36 5.62 22.58
CA ALA A 88 1.35 4.17 22.43
C ALA A 88 2.73 3.59 22.03
N LEU A 89 3.64 4.44 21.55
CA LEU A 89 4.93 4.04 21.01
C LEU A 89 6.08 4.82 21.66
N THR A 90 7.02 4.09 22.25
CA THR A 90 8.26 4.65 22.80
C THR A 90 9.38 4.49 21.79
N PHE A 91 9.90 5.60 21.29
CA PHE A 91 11.05 5.62 20.36
C PHE A 91 12.28 4.94 20.99
N GLN A 92 13.00 4.14 20.21
CA GLN A 92 14.27 3.51 20.63
C GLN A 92 15.46 4.03 19.84
N GLN A 93 15.35 4.04 18.51
CA GLN A 93 16.44 4.45 17.63
C GLN A 93 15.93 4.73 16.22
N GLY A 94 16.74 5.44 15.46
CA GLY A 94 16.54 5.68 14.05
C GLY A 94 17.85 5.50 13.28
N LEU A 95 17.80 4.86 12.13
CA LEU A 95 18.94 4.60 11.26
C LEU A 95 18.64 5.11 9.86
N CYS A 96 19.51 5.94 9.29
CA CYS A 96 19.51 6.28 7.88
C CYS A 96 20.73 5.67 7.21
N GLU A 97 20.51 4.88 6.15
CA GLU A 97 21.56 4.16 5.43
C GLU A 97 21.23 4.08 3.94
N ASP A 98 22.26 3.99 3.10
CA ASP A 98 22.06 3.72 1.67
C ASP A 98 21.71 2.25 1.42
N VAL A 99 20.89 2.03 0.40
CA VAL A 99 20.47 0.70 -0.04
C VAL A 99 20.70 0.54 -1.54
N PRO A 100 21.15 -0.62 -2.03
CA PRO A 100 21.30 -0.85 -3.47
C PRO A 100 19.97 -0.71 -4.21
N PHE A 101 19.95 0.06 -5.30
CA PHE A 101 18.73 0.27 -6.09
C PHE A 101 19.06 0.65 -7.55
N GLU A 102 18.51 -0.09 -8.52
CA GLU A 102 18.61 0.17 -9.98
C GLU A 102 20.04 0.49 -10.50
N GLY A 103 21.07 -0.15 -9.93
CA GLY A 103 22.47 0.08 -10.31
C GLY A 103 23.12 1.31 -9.68
N GLY A 104 22.40 2.06 -8.84
CA GLY A 104 22.92 3.09 -7.95
C GLY A 104 22.44 2.85 -6.50
N LEU A 105 22.20 3.95 -5.79
CA LEU A 105 21.77 3.90 -4.39
C LEU A 105 20.40 4.57 -4.21
N GLY A 106 19.56 3.90 -3.45
CA GLY A 106 18.45 4.50 -2.73
C GLY A 106 18.85 4.77 -1.29
N ARG A 107 17.91 5.24 -0.49
CA ARG A 107 18.12 5.46 0.95
C ARG A 107 16.99 4.85 1.74
N ARG A 108 17.31 4.36 2.93
CA ARG A 108 16.37 3.79 3.88
C ARG A 108 16.50 4.52 5.20
N VAL A 109 15.37 4.99 5.72
CA VAL A 109 15.24 5.37 7.13
C VAL A 109 14.44 4.30 7.85
N THR A 110 15.02 3.71 8.90
CA THR A 110 14.38 2.74 9.78
C THR A 110 14.24 3.35 11.16
N LEU A 111 13.01 3.53 11.63
CA LEU A 111 12.70 3.98 12.99
C LEU A 111 12.16 2.79 13.80
N THR A 112 12.75 2.54 14.96
CA THR A 112 12.33 1.47 15.88
C THR A 112 11.65 2.06 17.10
N TYR A 113 10.49 1.52 17.43
CA TYR A 113 9.68 1.86 18.59
C TYR A 113 9.34 0.59 19.36
N HIS A 114 8.93 0.75 20.62
CA HIS A 114 8.28 -0.30 21.38
C HIS A 114 6.87 0.11 21.76
N THR A 115 5.95 -0.84 21.79
CA THR A 115 4.63 -0.64 22.42
C THR A 115 4.78 -0.55 23.94
N ALA A 116 3.72 -0.14 24.63
CA ALA A 116 3.67 -0.18 26.10
C ALA A 116 3.94 -1.58 26.69
N GLU A 117 3.64 -2.63 25.93
CA GLU A 117 3.87 -4.04 26.28
C GLU A 117 5.30 -4.51 25.95
N GLY A 118 6.14 -3.63 25.40
CA GLY A 118 7.53 -3.91 25.05
C GLY A 118 7.72 -4.61 23.71
N ALA A 119 6.67 -4.75 22.89
CA ALA A 119 6.80 -5.35 21.56
C ALA A 119 7.39 -4.35 20.55
N ALA A 120 8.29 -4.82 19.69
CA ALA A 120 8.95 -3.97 18.69
C ALA A 120 8.01 -3.59 17.54
N VAL A 121 8.06 -2.32 17.15
CA VAL A 121 7.38 -1.75 15.98
C VAL A 121 8.43 -1.03 15.13
N THR A 122 8.48 -1.35 13.85
CA THR A 122 9.43 -0.72 12.91
C THR A 122 8.67 0.07 11.86
N VAL A 123 9.05 1.33 11.67
CA VAL A 123 8.55 2.19 10.60
C VAL A 123 9.71 2.48 9.66
N VAL A 124 9.54 2.11 8.40
CA VAL A 124 10.59 2.23 7.37
C VAL A 124 10.11 3.17 6.28
N SER A 125 10.94 4.13 5.90
CA SER A 125 10.77 4.98 4.72
C SER A 125 11.87 4.65 3.72
N LEU A 126 11.49 4.37 2.46
CA LEU A 126 12.39 3.96 1.38
C LEU A 126 12.28 4.94 0.23
N TYR A 127 13.42 5.47 -0.19
CA TYR A 127 13.56 6.28 -1.39
C TYR A 127 14.43 5.51 -2.41
N PRO A 128 14.08 5.48 -3.70
CA PRO A 128 12.89 6.07 -4.33
C PRO A 128 11.55 5.38 -4.00
N ALA A 129 10.40 6.00 -4.33
CA ALA A 129 9.07 5.40 -4.10
C ALA A 129 8.82 4.10 -4.86
N ARG A 130 9.55 3.91 -5.96
CA ARG A 130 9.53 2.70 -6.79
C ARG A 130 10.45 1.59 -6.28
N THR A 131 11.00 1.71 -5.07
CA THR A 131 11.81 0.66 -4.45
C THR A 131 11.02 -0.65 -4.39
N PRO A 132 11.53 -1.76 -4.97
CA PRO A 132 10.82 -3.02 -4.95
C PRO A 132 10.70 -3.53 -3.52
N MET A 133 9.56 -4.15 -3.25
CA MET A 133 9.33 -4.80 -1.98
C MET A 133 10.23 -6.04 -1.88
N ALA A 134 11.02 -6.13 -0.81
CA ALA A 134 11.73 -7.35 -0.49
C ALA A 134 10.70 -8.46 -0.23
N LYS A 135 10.76 -9.54 -1.03
CA LYS A 135 9.92 -10.72 -0.84
C LYS A 135 10.30 -11.34 0.50
N ALA A 136 9.38 -11.26 1.45
CA ALA A 136 9.48 -11.90 2.75
C ALA A 136 8.34 -12.92 2.90
N ASP A 137 8.36 -13.70 3.98
CA ASP A 137 7.38 -14.75 4.28
C ASP A 137 6.03 -14.17 4.74
N TYR A 138 5.48 -13.23 3.98
CA TYR A 138 4.20 -12.58 4.24
C TYR A 138 3.21 -12.91 3.13
N THR A 139 1.96 -13.12 3.51
CA THR A 139 0.84 -13.30 2.58
C THR A 139 -0.06 -12.07 2.62
N PHE A 140 -0.71 -11.77 1.51
CA PHE A 140 -1.72 -10.71 1.49
C PHE A 140 -2.88 -11.09 2.41
N SER A 141 -3.32 -10.13 3.23
CA SER A 141 -4.50 -10.30 4.05
C SER A 141 -5.77 -9.98 3.25
N ALA A 142 -6.85 -10.72 3.51
CA ALA A 142 -8.18 -10.33 3.04
C ALA A 142 -8.72 -9.08 3.78
N THR A 143 -8.09 -8.72 4.91
CA THR A 143 -8.39 -7.50 5.65
C THR A 143 -7.68 -6.32 5.00
N THR A 144 -8.44 -5.28 4.62
CA THR A 144 -7.87 -4.05 4.07
C THR A 144 -6.88 -3.41 5.04
N GLY A 145 -5.79 -2.86 4.51
CA GLY A 145 -4.84 -2.08 5.30
C GLY A 145 -5.46 -0.81 5.86
N LEU A 146 -5.00 -0.41 7.06
CA LEU A 146 -5.37 0.87 7.65
C LEU A 146 -4.55 2.00 7.01
N PRO A 147 -5.10 3.20 6.85
CA PRO A 147 -4.34 4.31 6.28
C PRO A 147 -3.10 4.61 7.14
N LEU A 148 -1.97 4.85 6.50
CA LEU A 148 -0.72 5.22 7.15
C LEU A 148 -0.39 6.67 6.80
N ALA A 149 -0.49 7.58 7.76
CA ALA A 149 -0.34 9.03 7.54
C ALA A 149 -1.21 9.56 6.38
N GLY A 150 -2.45 9.06 6.27
CA GLY A 150 -3.40 9.42 5.20
C GLY A 150 -3.21 8.65 3.88
N LEU A 151 -2.13 7.87 3.74
CA LEU A 151 -1.89 7.07 2.55
C LEU A 151 -2.65 5.73 2.62
N ARG A 152 -3.23 5.30 1.49
CA ARG A 152 -3.81 3.96 1.37
C ARG A 152 -2.72 2.91 1.57
N SER A 153 -3.02 1.88 2.35
CA SER A 153 -2.06 0.81 2.60
C SER A 153 -2.58 -0.57 2.21
N VAL A 154 -1.63 -1.44 1.87
CA VAL A 154 -1.86 -2.87 1.68
C VAL A 154 -1.34 -3.60 2.91
N ARG A 155 -2.17 -4.47 3.47
CA ARG A 155 -1.83 -5.28 4.64
C ARG A 155 -1.39 -6.67 4.21
N MET A 156 -0.27 -7.08 4.78
CA MET A 156 0.29 -8.42 4.65
C MET A 156 0.58 -8.96 6.05
N GLU A 157 0.49 -10.28 6.22
CA GLU A 157 0.61 -10.92 7.52
C GLU A 157 1.44 -12.19 7.42
N ASN A 158 2.08 -12.55 8.52
CA ASN A 158 2.67 -13.87 8.71
C ASN A 158 2.27 -14.40 10.09
N ALA A 159 2.92 -15.45 10.59
CA ALA A 159 2.54 -16.04 11.88
C ALA A 159 2.75 -15.10 13.09
N SER A 160 3.63 -14.10 13.00
CA SER A 160 4.07 -13.30 14.15
C SER A 160 3.75 -11.81 14.03
N THR A 161 3.68 -11.27 12.82
CA THR A 161 3.60 -9.82 12.59
C THR A 161 2.63 -9.45 11.49
N ILE A 162 2.11 -8.22 11.61
CA ILE A 162 1.39 -7.50 10.57
C ILE A 162 2.38 -6.54 9.91
N ARG A 163 2.39 -6.51 8.59
CA ARG A 163 3.13 -5.54 7.79
C ARG A 163 2.16 -4.75 6.91
N MET A 164 2.25 -3.43 6.94
CA MET A 164 1.45 -2.54 6.10
C MET A 164 2.37 -1.71 5.21
N HIS A 165 2.02 -1.63 3.93
CA HIS A 165 2.77 -0.92 2.90
C HIS A 165 1.93 0.22 2.37
N ALA A 166 2.46 1.43 2.34
CA ALA A 166 1.81 2.58 1.72
C ALA A 166 2.80 3.26 0.77
N GLN A 167 2.34 3.60 -0.43
CA GLN A 167 3.16 4.26 -1.43
C GLN A 167 2.83 5.75 -1.47
N GLY A 168 3.84 6.58 -1.27
CA GLY A 168 3.80 8.01 -1.53
C GLY A 168 4.35 8.34 -2.92
N PRO A 169 4.34 9.64 -3.30
CA PRO A 169 4.93 10.07 -4.57
C PRO A 169 6.45 9.87 -4.59
N ASP A 170 7.13 10.17 -3.46
CA ASP A 170 8.60 10.20 -3.39
C ASP A 170 9.20 9.09 -2.51
N ALA A 171 8.41 8.40 -1.68
CA ALA A 171 8.89 7.29 -0.87
C ALA A 171 7.86 6.16 -0.70
N LEU A 172 8.36 4.96 -0.48
CA LEU A 172 7.60 3.80 -0.03
C LEU A 172 7.71 3.68 1.49
N TYR A 173 6.57 3.50 2.15
CA TYR A 173 6.48 3.40 3.60
C TYR A 173 6.05 1.99 4.02
N VAL A 174 6.74 1.45 5.03
CA VAL A 174 6.46 0.11 5.55
C VAL A 174 6.39 0.15 7.06
N VAL A 175 5.28 -0.31 7.64
CA VAL A 175 5.13 -0.46 9.09
C VAL A 175 5.03 -1.95 9.40
N THR A 176 5.93 -2.45 10.24
CA THR A 176 5.87 -3.84 10.76
C THR A 176 5.66 -3.79 12.27
N LEU A 177 4.70 -4.56 12.75
CA LEU A 177 4.28 -4.57 14.16
C LEU A 177 3.74 -5.97 14.53
N PRO A 178 3.65 -6.33 15.82
CA PRO A 178 3.04 -7.60 16.23
C PRO A 178 1.54 -7.67 15.86
N HIS A 179 0.93 -8.84 16.05
CA HIS A 179 -0.52 -8.93 15.98
C HIS A 179 -1.16 -8.14 17.13
N LEU A 180 -2.01 -7.18 16.78
CA LEU A 180 -2.74 -6.34 17.72
C LEU A 180 -4.24 -6.47 17.46
N SER A 181 -5.06 -6.12 18.46
CA SER A 181 -6.49 -5.94 18.26
C SER A 181 -6.76 -4.84 17.21
N ALA A 182 -7.90 -4.91 16.53
CA ALA A 182 -8.24 -3.93 15.49
C ALA A 182 -8.29 -2.49 16.01
N SER A 183 -8.69 -2.28 17.27
CA SER A 183 -8.70 -0.99 17.93
C SER A 183 -7.28 -0.49 18.23
N ALA A 184 -6.42 -1.33 18.81
CA ALA A 184 -5.03 -0.97 19.10
C ALA A 184 -4.26 -0.64 17.81
N LEU A 185 -4.48 -1.43 16.75
CA LEU A 185 -3.89 -1.17 15.43
C LEU A 185 -4.33 0.19 14.86
N ARG A 186 -5.61 0.53 14.99
CA ARG A 186 -6.14 1.82 14.52
C ARG A 186 -5.58 3.00 15.31
N THR A 187 -5.51 2.88 16.62
CA THR A 187 -4.91 3.90 17.48
C THR A 187 -3.44 4.11 17.10
N LEU A 188 -2.66 3.04 16.95
CA LEU A 188 -1.25 3.13 16.57
C LEU A 188 -1.09 3.81 15.19
N THR A 189 -1.80 3.32 14.18
CA THR A 189 -1.67 3.86 12.81
C THR A 189 -2.11 5.32 12.70
N SER A 190 -3.07 5.77 13.52
CA SER A 190 -3.46 7.19 13.57
C SER A 190 -2.39 8.13 14.14
N THR A 191 -1.36 7.60 14.82
CA THR A 191 -0.24 8.42 15.33
C THR A 191 0.87 8.63 14.30
N LEU A 192 0.82 7.91 13.17
CA LEU A 192 1.82 8.02 12.11
C LEU A 192 1.59 9.28 11.28
N GLN A 193 2.65 10.05 11.08
CA GLN A 193 2.67 11.26 10.25
C GLN A 193 3.91 11.26 9.36
N LEU A 194 3.85 12.03 8.27
CA LEU A 194 4.99 12.29 7.40
C LEU A 194 5.69 13.56 7.85
N TYR A 195 7.00 13.50 8.04
CA TYR A 195 7.85 14.62 8.41
C TYR A 195 8.88 14.85 7.32
N GLN A 196 9.08 16.11 6.93
CA GLN A 196 10.07 16.47 5.93
C GLN A 196 11.10 17.40 6.57
N GLY A 197 12.36 17.27 6.16
CA GLY A 197 13.40 18.22 6.54
C GLY A 197 13.19 19.54 5.82
N ASP A 198 13.62 20.63 6.47
CA ASP A 198 13.67 21.96 5.85
C ASP A 198 14.72 22.02 4.73
#